data_AF-A0A940V8A6-F1
#
_entry.id   AF-A0A940V8A6-F1
#
_cell.length_a   1.000
_cell.length_b   1.000
_cell.length_c   1.000
_cell.angle_alpha   90.00
_cell.angle_beta   90.00
_cell.angle_gamma   90.00
#
_symmetry.space_group_name_H-M   'P 1'
#
loop_
_entity.id
_entity.type
_entity.pdbx_description
1 polymer ?
#
loop_
_entity_poly.entity_id
_entity_poly.type
_entity_poly.pdbx_seq_one_letter_code
_entity_poly.pdbx_strand_id
1 'polypeptide(L)'
;CRFSRRRGALGLLIIQAALVVFIVLPLGIALIGYVDSQMTLFRAGEFLDEVLPQASICLDPDAVANGGQPADPAAVERLIRLHLEATMPDVLRGRLSIESVAYACESGAIPVVSCTVEIRPFYGDQVVLTRSAELFLLPA
;
A
#
# COMPACT_ATOMS: atom_id res chain seq x y z
N CYS A 1 -17.36 -50.10 -34.73
CA CYS A 1 -17.77 -49.01 -33.79
C CYS A 1 -16.68 -48.42 -32.88
N ARG A 2 -15.40 -48.86 -32.90
CA ARG A 2 -14.34 -48.26 -32.05
C ARG A 2 -13.68 -46.99 -32.60
N PHE A 3 -13.68 -46.79 -33.92
CA PHE A 3 -12.99 -45.66 -34.58
C PHE A 3 -13.73 -44.31 -34.42
N SER A 4 -15.07 -44.34 -34.40
CA SER A 4 -15.92 -43.16 -34.18
C SER A 4 -15.80 -42.62 -32.74
N ARG A 5 -15.75 -43.50 -31.72
CA ARG A 5 -15.54 -43.09 -30.32
C ARG A 5 -14.18 -42.43 -30.08
N ARG A 6 -13.11 -42.87 -30.75
CA ARG A 6 -11.77 -42.27 -30.62
C ARG A 6 -11.69 -40.86 -31.24
N ARG A 7 -12.36 -40.63 -32.38
CA ARG A 7 -12.44 -39.29 -32.98
C ARG A 7 -13.29 -38.33 -32.15
N GLY A 8 -14.38 -38.81 -31.54
CA GLY A 8 -15.17 -38.04 -30.58
C GLY A 8 -14.37 -37.63 -29.34
N ALA A 9 -13.56 -38.54 -28.80
CA ALA A 9 -12.70 -38.26 -27.64
C ALA A 9 -11.58 -37.25 -27.96
N LEU A 10 -10.94 -37.36 -29.13
CA LEU A 10 -9.93 -36.38 -29.58
C LEU A 10 -10.54 -34.99 -29.79
N GLY A 11 -11.74 -34.90 -30.39
CA GLY A 11 -12.45 -33.64 -30.53
C GLY A 11 -12.79 -33.00 -29.18
N LEU A 12 -13.24 -33.81 -28.21
CA LEU A 12 -13.54 -33.34 -26.85
C LEU A 12 -12.29 -32.81 -26.13
N LEU A 13 -11.15 -33.48 -26.27
CA LEU A 13 -9.87 -33.02 -25.70
C LEU A 13 -9.41 -31.69 -26.31
N ILE A 14 -9.58 -31.48 -27.61
CA ILE A 14 -9.22 -30.22 -28.27
C ILE A 14 -10.13 -29.09 -27.79
N ILE A 15 -11.44 -29.33 -27.69
CA ILE A 15 -12.39 -28.35 -27.17
C ILE A 15 -12.04 -28.01 -25.71
N GLN A 16 -11.73 -29.01 -24.90
CA GLN A 16 -11.36 -28.80 -23.49
C GLN A 16 -10.04 -28.03 -23.36
N ALA A 17 -9.03 -28.35 -24.18
CA ALA A 17 -7.78 -27.60 -24.20
C ALA A 17 -8.00 -26.14 -24.65
N ALA A 18 -8.80 -25.92 -25.69
CA ALA A 18 -9.17 -24.58 -26.14
C ALA A 18 -9.91 -23.81 -25.04
N LEU A 19 -10.86 -24.44 -24.35
CA LEU A 19 -11.60 -23.82 -23.25
C LEU A 19 -10.67 -23.44 -22.09
N VAL A 20 -9.70 -24.29 -21.77
CA VAL A 20 -8.68 -23.97 -20.76
C VAL A 20 -7.82 -22.79 -21.21
N VAL A 21 -7.31 -22.78 -22.44
CA VAL A 21 -6.40 -21.74 -22.92
C VAL A 21 -7.09 -20.39 -23.11
N PHE A 22 -8.31 -20.38 -23.63
CA PHE A 22 -9.01 -19.14 -23.99
C PHE A 22 -9.95 -18.62 -22.89
N ILE A 23 -10.35 -19.46 -21.93
CA ILE A 23 -11.27 -19.05 -20.86
C ILE A 23 -10.59 -19.19 -19.51
N VAL A 24 -10.19 -20.40 -19.12
CA VAL A 24 -9.72 -20.67 -17.75
C VAL A 24 -8.41 -19.94 -17.45
N LEU A 25 -7.45 -19.99 -18.36
CA LEU A 25 -6.14 -19.38 -18.20
C LEU A 25 -6.21 -17.85 -18.09
N PRO A 26 -6.84 -17.10 -19.02
CA PRO A 26 -6.93 -15.65 -18.89
C PRO A 26 -7.75 -15.23 -17.66
N LEU A 27 -8.82 -15.97 -17.31
CA LEU A 27 -9.59 -15.70 -16.11
C LEU A 27 -8.74 -15.91 -14.84
N GLY A 28 -7.93 -16.97 -14.81
CA GLY A 28 -7.01 -17.26 -13.71
C GLY A 28 -5.94 -16.18 -13.56
N ILE A 29 -5.32 -15.76 -14.67
CA ILE A 29 -4.33 -14.67 -14.66
C ILE A 29 -4.95 -13.36 -14.17
N ALA A 30 -6.15 -13.01 -14.66
CA ALA A 30 -6.86 -11.81 -14.24
C ALA A 30 -7.21 -11.85 -12.74
N LEU A 31 -7.67 -13.01 -12.24
CA LEU A 31 -8.01 -13.18 -10.82
C LEU A 31 -6.76 -13.06 -9.93
N ILE A 32 -5.65 -13.69 -10.31
CA ILE A 32 -4.39 -13.59 -9.58
C ILE A 32 -3.91 -12.14 -9.54
N GLY A 33 -3.93 -11.44 -10.68
CA GLY A 33 -3.54 -10.03 -10.77
C GLY A 33 -4.44 -9.11 -9.93
N TYR A 34 -5.73 -9.39 -9.89
CA TYR A 34 -6.68 -8.66 -9.05
C TYR A 34 -6.40 -8.87 -7.56
N VAL A 35 -6.22 -10.12 -7.13
CA VAL A 35 -5.93 -10.46 -5.72
C VAL A 35 -4.57 -9.86 -5.29
N ASP A 36 -3.55 -9.93 -6.14
CA ASP A 36 -2.23 -9.31 -5.87
C ASP A 36 -2.35 -7.79 -5.67
N SER A 37 -3.14 -7.14 -6.53
CA SER A 37 -3.37 -5.69 -6.45
C SER A 37 -4.10 -5.29 -5.17
N GLN A 38 -5.14 -6.04 -4.78
CA GLN A 38 -5.86 -5.82 -3.52
C GLN A 38 -4.96 -6.05 -2.30
N MET A 39 -4.14 -7.11 -2.33
CA MET A 39 -3.20 -7.40 -1.24
C MET A 39 -2.12 -6.33 -1.12
N THR A 40 -1.66 -5.78 -2.25
CA THR A 40 -0.69 -4.66 -2.28
C THR A 40 -1.30 -3.42 -1.63
N LEU A 41 -2.54 -3.06 -1.98
CA LEU A 41 -3.26 -1.93 -1.38
C LEU A 41 -3.45 -2.11 0.13
N PHE A 42 -3.88 -3.31 0.55
CA PHE A 42 -4.08 -3.62 1.96
C PHE A 42 -2.77 -3.50 2.76
N ARG A 43 -1.68 -4.11 2.27
CA ARG A 43 -0.36 -4.04 2.89
C ARG A 43 0.22 -2.63 2.92
N ALA A 44 -0.02 -1.83 1.89
CA ALA A 44 0.39 -0.43 1.87
C ALA A 44 -0.35 0.39 2.94
N GLY A 45 -1.65 0.15 3.10
CA GLY A 45 -2.43 0.78 4.16
C GLY A 45 -1.95 0.36 5.55
N GLU A 46 -1.79 -0.94 5.79
CA GLU A 46 -1.29 -1.48 7.06
C GLU A 46 0.11 -0.96 7.40
N PHE A 47 1.01 -0.91 6.41
CA PHE A 47 2.36 -0.35 6.58
C PHE A 47 2.33 1.13 6.98
N LEU A 48 1.49 1.94 6.33
CA LEU A 48 1.34 3.34 6.71
C LEU A 48 0.73 3.50 8.10
N ASP A 49 -0.29 2.71 8.43
CA ASP A 49 -0.93 2.72 9.74
C ASP A 49 0.06 2.28 10.85
N GLU A 50 1.06 1.44 10.55
CA GLU A 50 2.13 1.05 11.49
C GLU A 50 3.24 2.10 11.63
N VAL A 51 3.70 2.67 10.51
CA VAL A 51 4.86 3.58 10.49
C VAL A 51 4.53 5.01 10.93
N LEU A 52 3.37 5.53 10.54
CA LEU A 52 2.94 6.90 10.89
C LEU A 52 2.94 7.17 12.40
N PRO A 53 2.35 6.32 13.25
CA PRO A 53 2.40 6.53 14.70
C PRO A 53 3.80 6.30 15.28
N GLN A 54 4.66 5.46 14.68
CA GLN A 54 6.05 5.32 15.16
C GLN A 54 6.89 6.56 14.86
N ALA A 55 6.62 7.26 13.75
CA ALA A 55 7.25 8.53 13.45
C ALA A 55 6.89 9.64 14.46
N SER A 56 5.82 9.45 15.27
CA SER A 56 5.49 10.37 16.36
C SER A 56 6.54 10.43 17.48
N ILE A 57 7.31 9.34 17.65
CA ILE A 57 8.36 9.22 18.66
C ILE A 57 9.52 10.18 18.37
N CYS A 58 9.62 10.69 17.13
CA CYS A 58 10.68 11.62 16.71
C CYS A 58 10.35 13.09 16.93
N LEU A 59 9.17 13.42 17.49
CA LEU A 59 8.84 14.77 17.94
C LEU A 59 9.36 14.94 19.35
N ASP A 60 10.07 16.05 19.61
CA ASP A 60 10.52 16.41 20.95
C ASP A 60 9.30 16.65 21.85
N PRO A 61 8.99 15.71 22.76
CA PRO A 61 7.75 15.75 23.53
C PRO A 61 7.75 16.95 24.51
N ASP A 62 8.93 17.39 24.95
CA ASP A 62 9.10 18.53 25.85
C ASP A 62 8.90 19.85 25.11
N ALA A 63 9.33 19.96 23.85
CA ALA A 63 9.08 21.15 23.04
C ALA A 63 7.58 21.31 22.72
N VAL A 64 6.89 20.21 22.40
CA VAL A 64 5.44 20.24 22.11
C VAL A 64 4.62 20.49 23.38
N ALA A 65 4.97 19.86 24.51
CA ALA A 65 4.27 20.06 25.79
C ALA A 65 4.42 21.48 26.36
N ASN A 66 5.54 22.15 26.08
CA ASN A 66 5.81 23.51 26.54
C ASN A 66 5.29 24.61 25.59
N GLY A 67 4.48 24.26 24.58
CA GLY A 67 4.02 25.22 23.56
C GLY A 67 5.16 25.79 22.72
N GLY A 68 6.31 25.12 22.74
CA GLY A 68 7.46 25.44 21.90
C GLY A 68 7.13 25.24 20.44
N GLN A 69 7.79 26.02 19.59
CA GLN A 69 7.59 25.97 18.16
C GLN A 69 7.93 24.55 17.66
N PRO A 70 7.03 23.90 16.89
CA PRO A 70 7.24 22.53 16.46
C PRO A 70 8.55 22.42 15.68
N ALA A 71 9.21 21.26 15.79
CA ALA A 71 10.36 20.93 14.96
C ALA A 71 10.07 21.32 13.50
N ASP A 72 11.06 21.95 12.83
CA ASP A 72 10.93 22.45 11.46
C ASP A 72 10.12 21.46 10.61
N PRO A 73 8.95 21.84 10.06
CA PRO A 73 8.07 20.92 9.35
C PRO A 73 8.78 20.23 8.19
N ALA A 74 9.77 20.90 7.58
CA ALA A 74 10.62 20.30 6.55
C ALA A 74 11.57 19.22 7.11
N ALA A 75 12.02 19.34 8.35
CA ALA A 75 12.82 18.32 9.03
C ALA A 75 11.97 17.11 9.41
N VAL A 76 10.73 17.32 9.88
CA VAL A 76 9.77 16.26 10.18
C VAL A 76 9.39 15.49 8.91
N GLU A 77 9.09 16.20 7.82
CA GLU A 77 8.83 15.57 6.51
C GLU A 77 10.02 14.72 6.05
N ARG A 78 11.25 15.26 6.10
CA ARG A 78 12.46 14.53 5.69
C ARG A 78 12.65 13.25 6.50
N LEU A 79 12.42 13.32 7.81
CA LEU A 79 12.62 12.20 8.71
C LEU A 79 11.57 11.11 8.49
N ILE A 80 10.30 11.49 8.32
CA ILE A 80 9.21 10.58 7.94
C ILE A 80 9.52 9.90 6.60
N ARG A 81 9.97 10.67 5.60
CA ARG A 81 10.35 10.13 4.30
C ARG A 81 11.49 9.11 4.42
N LEU A 82 12.54 9.45 5.17
CA LEU A 82 13.71 8.60 5.36
C LEU A 82 13.34 7.31 6.12
N HIS A 83 12.44 7.40 7.10
CA HIS A 83 11.95 6.24 7.83
C HIS A 83 11.04 5.35 6.95
N LEU A 84 10.12 5.95 6.20
CA LEU A 84 9.28 5.21 5.25
C LEU A 84 10.12 4.48 4.19
N GLU A 85 11.16 5.11 3.65
CA GLU A 85 12.07 4.50 2.69
C GLU A 85 12.92 3.37 3.30
N ALA A 86 13.33 3.51 4.56
CA ALA A 86 14.13 2.52 5.26
C ALA A 86 13.34 1.26 5.65
N THR A 87 12.08 1.43 6.07
CA THR A 87 11.23 0.34 6.56
C THR A 87 10.34 -0.26 5.46
N MET A 88 10.40 0.25 4.23
CA MET A 88 9.53 -0.17 3.13
C MET A 88 9.70 -1.66 2.80
N PRO A 89 8.61 -2.46 2.85
CA PRO A 89 8.63 -3.84 2.43
C PRO A 89 8.97 -3.98 0.94
N ASP A 90 9.72 -5.02 0.56
CA ASP A 90 10.11 -5.26 -0.85
C ASP A 90 8.91 -5.39 -1.79
N VAL A 91 7.77 -5.86 -1.29
CA VAL A 91 6.53 -5.99 -2.07
C VAL A 91 5.93 -4.63 -2.47
N LEU A 92 6.22 -3.58 -1.68
CA LEU A 92 5.80 -2.21 -1.93
C LEU A 92 6.89 -1.38 -2.64
N ARG A 93 8.14 -1.85 -2.58
CA ARG A 93 9.29 -1.19 -3.20
C ARG A 93 9.12 -1.09 -4.72
N GLY A 94 9.19 0.13 -5.26
CA GLY A 94 8.96 0.41 -6.68
C GLY A 94 7.49 0.42 -7.11
N ARG A 95 6.57 0.04 -6.22
CA ARG A 95 5.12 0.15 -6.42
C ARG A 95 4.50 1.30 -5.64
N LEU A 96 5.18 1.79 -4.60
CA LEU A 96 4.72 2.85 -3.72
C LEU A 96 5.64 4.06 -3.85
N SER A 97 5.05 5.23 -4.09
CA SER A 97 5.75 6.52 -4.18
C SER A 97 5.16 7.49 -3.17
N ILE A 98 6.00 8.16 -2.40
CA ILE A 98 5.53 9.16 -1.43
C ILE A 98 5.26 10.45 -2.20
N GLU A 99 4.01 10.91 -2.20
CA GLU A 99 3.60 12.13 -2.89
C GLU A 99 3.80 13.35 -1.99
N SER A 100 3.27 13.28 -0.76
CA SER A 100 3.40 14.36 0.21
C SER A 100 3.29 13.86 1.64
N VAL A 101 3.97 14.55 2.56
CA VAL A 101 3.78 14.41 4.01
C VAL A 101 3.42 15.79 4.54
N ALA A 102 2.26 15.91 5.19
CA ALA A 102 1.83 17.14 5.81
C ALA A 102 1.80 16.99 7.33
N TYR A 103 2.21 18.05 8.01
CA TYR A 103 2.19 18.16 9.46
C TYR A 103 1.32 19.37 9.84
N ALA A 104 0.31 19.13 10.66
CA ALA A 104 -0.56 20.17 11.19
C ALA A 104 -0.47 20.18 12.72
N CYS A 105 -0.08 21.33 13.27
CA CYS A 105 -0.06 21.59 14.71
C CYS A 105 -0.74 22.93 14.97
N GLU A 106 -2.04 22.89 15.25
CA GLU A 106 -2.77 24.07 15.71
C GLU A 106 -2.57 24.22 17.22
N SER A 107 -2.38 25.46 17.71
CA SER A 107 -2.18 25.70 19.14
C SER A 107 -3.34 25.15 19.97
N GLY A 108 -3.07 24.12 20.79
CA GLY A 108 -4.06 23.45 21.63
C GLY A 108 -4.73 22.21 21.00
N ALA A 109 -4.38 21.84 19.77
CA ALA A 109 -4.83 20.60 19.12
C ALA A 109 -3.74 19.52 19.17
N ILE A 110 -4.16 18.25 19.11
CA ILE A 110 -3.25 17.11 18.97
C ILE A 110 -2.56 17.24 17.61
N PRO A 111 -1.22 17.20 17.53
CA PRO A 111 -0.53 17.31 16.25
C PRO A 111 -0.89 16.11 15.36
N VAL A 112 -1.16 16.37 14.08
CA VAL A 112 -1.55 15.35 13.10
C VAL A 112 -0.51 15.30 12.00
N VAL A 113 -0.04 14.09 11.69
CA VAL A 113 0.78 13.82 10.50
C VAL A 113 -0.10 13.09 9.49
N SER A 114 -0.18 13.61 8.27
CA SER A 114 -0.76 12.91 7.14
C SER A 114 0.31 12.58 6.11
N CYS A 115 0.26 11.36 5.58
CA CYS A 115 1.09 10.90 4.49
C CYS A 115 0.20 10.44 3.34
N THR A 116 0.49 10.98 2.15
CA THR A 116 -0.15 10.61 0.91
C THR A 116 0.86 9.85 0.06
N VAL A 117 0.46 8.64 -0.35
CA VAL A 117 1.26 7.76 -1.19
C VAL A 117 0.50 7.40 -2.46
N GLU A 118 1.21 7.38 -3.57
CA GLU A 118 0.73 6.83 -4.83
C GLU A 118 1.12 5.35 -4.89
N ILE A 119 0.12 4.49 -5.13
CA ILE A 119 0.30 3.06 -5.26
C ILE A 119 0.02 2.66 -6.72
N ARG A 120 0.97 1.94 -7.31
CA ARG A 120 0.88 1.37 -8.65
C ARG A 120 0.56 -0.12 -8.55
N PRO A 121 -0.73 -0.50 -8.66
CA PRO A 121 -1.10 -1.92 -8.67
C PRO A 121 -0.64 -2.59 -9.97
N PHE A 122 -0.60 -3.92 -9.96
CA PHE A 122 -0.26 -4.69 -11.15
C PHE A 122 -1.38 -4.65 -12.19
N TYR A 123 -2.63 -4.47 -11.74
CA TYR A 123 -3.82 -4.28 -12.57
C TYR A 123 -4.69 -3.15 -12.01
N GLY A 124 -5.19 -2.29 -12.91
CA GLY A 124 -6.05 -1.16 -12.57
C GLY A 124 -5.32 0.18 -12.63
N ASP A 125 -6.04 1.23 -12.27
CA ASP A 125 -5.51 2.59 -12.24
C ASP A 125 -4.63 2.81 -11.00
N GLN A 126 -3.77 3.83 -11.07
CA GLN A 126 -3.00 4.29 -9.92
C GLN A 126 -3.95 4.74 -8.81
N VAL A 127 -3.64 4.36 -7.57
CA VAL A 127 -4.47 4.69 -6.42
C VAL A 127 -3.67 5.59 -5.49
N VAL A 128 -4.24 6.74 -5.16
CA VAL A 128 -3.70 7.64 -4.14
C VAL A 128 -4.31 7.24 -2.79
N LEU A 129 -3.45 6.88 -1.85
CA LEU A 129 -3.84 6.52 -0.49
C LEU A 129 -3.30 7.57 0.48
N THR A 130 -4.20 8.25 1.18
CA THR A 130 -3.84 9.21 2.24
C THR A 130 -4.18 8.61 3.59
N ARG A 131 -3.20 8.57 4.49
CA ARG A 131 -3.36 8.13 5.88
C ARG A 131 -2.90 9.24 6.82
N SER A 132 -3.61 9.39 7.92
CA SER A 132 -3.31 10.38 8.95
C SER A 132 -3.27 9.72 10.31
N ALA A 133 -2.26 10.05 11.11
CA ALA A 133 -2.14 9.61 12.48
C ALA A 133 -2.11 10.82 13.41
N GLU A 134 -2.88 10.73 14.49
CA GLU A 134 -2.77 11.64 15.63
C GLU A 134 -1.52 11.26 16.42
N LEU A 135 -0.69 12.26 16.68
CA LEU A 135 0.56 12.10 17.40
C LEU A 135 0.25 12.25 18.89
N PHE A 136 -0.01 11.13 19.56
CA PHE A 136 -0.19 11.13 20.99
C PHE A 136 1.16 11.24 21.69
N LEU A 137 1.33 12.29 22.49
CA LEU A 137 2.40 12.39 23.47
C LEU A 137 2.18 11.28 24.50
N LEU A 138 2.99 10.22 24.45
CA LEU A 138 3.07 9.27 25.55
C LEU A 138 3.58 10.04 26.79
N PRO A 139 2.89 9.97 27.95
CA PRO A 139 3.44 10.52 29.18
C PRO A 139 4.74 9.76 29.51
N ALA A 140 5.81 10.53 29.72
CA ALA A 140 7.14 10.04 30.12
C ALA A 140 7.12 9.27 31.46
#